data_AF-A0AAX1UBM3-F1
#
_entry.id   AF-A0AAX1UBM3-F1
#
_cell.length_a   1.000
_cell.length_b   1.000
_cell.length_c   1.000
_cell.angle_alpha   90.00
_cell.angle_beta   90.00
_cell.angle_gamma   90.00
#
_symmetry.space_group_name_H-M   'P 1'
#
loop_
_entity.id
_entity.type
_entity.pdbx_description
1 polymer ?
#
loop_
_entity_poly.entity_id
_entity_poly.type
_entity_poly.pdbx_seq_one_letter_code
_entity_poly.pdbx_strand_id
1 'polypeptide(L)'
;MKQIFEKLNAIAAYAIAISAVLIMLITSIDYNCFDKGFYAKEYKDLNTAQSLGMTEKDLNKATYTLLDYLKNERDDIQVEISLKGTKTEAFNEKEASHMVDVRNLYHFALILRKGCIVALLVSLVYLIFQYRGGIYTHLSIAYMKTAILFFVFFALVGFWAYADFDAFWTAFHRLAFRNDLWLLDPSTDLMINLFPSDFFFKLVFKIITWFAAGFAGLFAVSYVYLRHQLHKVHKELMGNDELPQSDTGK
;
A
#
# COMPACT_ATOMS: atom_id res chain seq x y z
N MET A 1 -25.41 17.01 24.24
CA MET A 1 -25.11 15.57 24.17
C MET A 1 -25.29 14.98 22.76
N LYS A 2 -26.45 15.10 22.12
CA LYS A 2 -26.70 14.51 20.77
C LYS A 2 -25.65 14.89 19.71
N GLN A 3 -25.31 16.19 19.61
CA GLN A 3 -24.28 16.68 18.69
C GLN A 3 -22.88 16.11 18.96
N ILE A 4 -22.56 15.75 20.22
CA ILE A 4 -21.28 15.14 20.57
C ILE A 4 -21.23 13.70 20.04
N PHE A 5 -22.29 12.93 20.22
CA PHE A 5 -22.38 11.57 19.68
C PHE A 5 -22.32 11.53 18.15
N GLU A 6 -22.99 12.46 17.46
CA GLU A 6 -22.93 12.55 16.00
C GLU A 6 -21.49 12.82 15.50
N LYS A 7 -20.76 13.74 16.16
CA LYS A 7 -19.35 14.00 15.85
C LYS A 7 -18.46 12.78 16.10
N LEU A 8 -18.65 12.09 17.23
CA LEU A 8 -17.86 10.90 17.56
C LEU A 8 -18.11 9.75 16.57
N ASN A 9 -19.36 9.55 16.15
CA ASN A 9 -19.69 8.56 15.13
C ASN A 9 -19.05 8.89 13.77
N ALA A 10 -19.05 10.15 13.38
CA ALA A 10 -18.37 10.59 12.16
C ALA A 10 -16.85 10.35 12.24
N ILE A 11 -16.23 10.71 13.36
CA ILE A 11 -14.79 10.48 13.60
C ILE A 11 -14.47 8.99 13.50
N ALA A 12 -15.24 8.12 14.15
CA ALA A 12 -15.04 6.67 14.10
C ALA A 12 -15.19 6.13 12.67
N ALA A 13 -16.16 6.62 11.89
CA ALA A 13 -16.35 6.20 10.50
C ALA A 13 -15.17 6.62 9.60
N TYR A 14 -14.66 7.85 9.78
CA TYR A 14 -13.47 8.30 9.06
C TYR A 14 -12.19 7.56 9.50
N ALA A 15 -12.05 7.25 10.79
CA ALA A 15 -10.95 6.44 11.29
C ALA A 15 -10.93 5.05 10.63
N ILE A 16 -12.09 4.40 10.51
CA ILE A 16 -12.22 3.13 9.77
C ILE A 16 -11.81 3.31 8.31
N ALA A 17 -12.31 4.33 7.63
CA ALA A 17 -12.01 4.57 6.22
C ALA A 17 -10.51 4.82 5.97
N ILE A 18 -9.88 5.69 6.77
CA ILE A 18 -8.45 5.99 6.66
C ILE A 18 -7.62 4.75 6.97
N SER A 19 -7.94 4.04 8.05
CA SER A 19 -7.26 2.78 8.40
C SER A 19 -7.38 1.76 7.29
N ALA A 20 -8.55 1.59 6.67
CA ALA A 20 -8.73 0.66 5.56
C ALA A 20 -7.80 0.99 4.38
N VAL A 21 -7.68 2.26 4.01
CA VAL A 21 -6.77 2.72 2.94
C VAL A 21 -5.32 2.39 3.29
N LEU A 22 -4.87 2.73 4.49
CA LEU A 22 -3.49 2.48 4.93
C LEU A 22 -3.18 0.98 5.04
N ILE A 23 -4.11 0.18 5.54
CA ILE A 23 -3.98 -1.28 5.60
C ILE A 23 -3.82 -1.87 4.20
N MET A 24 -4.66 -1.45 3.24
CA MET A 24 -4.55 -1.91 1.85
C MET A 24 -3.21 -1.51 1.22
N LEU A 25 -2.76 -0.28 1.43
CA LEU A 25 -1.47 0.19 0.90
C LEU A 25 -0.30 -0.63 1.45
N ILE A 26 -0.19 -0.73 2.77
CA ILE A 26 0.93 -1.44 3.41
C ILE A 26 0.88 -2.94 3.09
N THR A 27 -0.32 -3.52 2.95
CA THR A 27 -0.46 -4.92 2.52
C THR A 27 -0.07 -5.12 1.07
N SER A 28 -0.35 -4.16 0.18
CA SER A 28 0.14 -4.20 -1.20
C SER A 28 1.67 -4.15 -1.26
N ILE A 29 2.30 -3.27 -0.46
CA ILE A 29 3.76 -3.17 -0.35
C ILE A 29 4.34 -4.50 0.14
N ASP A 30 3.88 -4.99 1.29
CA ASP A 30 4.31 -6.25 1.90
C ASP A 30 4.18 -7.43 0.92
N TYR A 31 3.02 -7.61 0.28
CA TYR A 31 2.84 -8.69 -0.67
C TYR A 31 3.79 -8.62 -1.88
N ASN A 32 3.96 -7.43 -2.47
CA ASN A 32 4.70 -7.28 -3.73
C ASN A 32 6.22 -7.22 -3.53
N CYS A 33 6.73 -6.63 -2.44
CA CYS A 33 8.17 -6.54 -2.17
C CYS A 33 8.83 -7.91 -1.97
N PHE A 34 8.06 -8.95 -1.63
CA PHE A 34 8.57 -10.31 -1.41
C PHE A 34 8.09 -11.34 -2.45
N ASP A 35 7.53 -10.88 -3.57
CA ASP A 35 7.14 -11.77 -4.67
C ASP A 35 8.37 -12.23 -5.45
N LYS A 36 8.95 -13.36 -5.06
CA LYS A 36 10.13 -13.96 -5.72
C LYS A 36 9.91 -14.23 -7.23
N GLY A 37 8.66 -14.46 -7.66
CA GLY A 37 8.34 -14.63 -9.08
C GLY A 37 8.53 -13.34 -9.88
N PHE A 38 8.21 -12.19 -9.27
CA PHE A 38 8.50 -10.88 -9.86
C PHE A 38 10.01 -10.65 -10.00
N TYR A 39 10.82 -10.91 -8.96
CA TYR A 39 12.28 -10.75 -9.05
C TYR A 39 12.89 -11.63 -10.15
N ALA A 40 12.52 -12.92 -10.19
CA ALA A 40 13.02 -13.84 -11.20
C ALA A 40 12.66 -13.39 -12.63
N LYS A 41 11.43 -12.88 -12.84
CA LYS A 41 11.00 -12.35 -14.13
C LYS A 41 11.80 -11.10 -14.51
N GLU A 42 11.89 -10.12 -13.63
CA GLU A 42 12.58 -8.86 -13.93
C GLU A 42 14.07 -9.04 -14.15
N TYR A 43 14.74 -9.91 -13.39
CA TYR A 43 16.15 -10.25 -13.63
C TYR A 43 16.39 -10.90 -14.98
N LYS A 44 15.44 -11.70 -15.45
CA LYS A 44 15.49 -12.27 -16.79
C LYS A 44 15.28 -11.20 -17.86
N ASP A 45 14.24 -10.37 -17.71
CA ASP A 45 13.90 -9.32 -18.69
C ASP A 45 15.03 -8.27 -18.80
N LEU A 46 15.73 -7.98 -17.71
CA LEU A 46 16.85 -7.04 -17.64
C LEU A 46 18.22 -7.67 -17.93
N ASN A 47 18.30 -9.00 -18.09
CA ASN A 47 19.55 -9.76 -18.21
C ASN A 47 20.57 -9.45 -17.09
N THR A 48 20.08 -9.21 -15.86
CA THR A 48 20.88 -8.69 -14.73
C THR A 48 22.08 -9.58 -14.38
N ALA A 49 21.90 -10.90 -14.37
CA ALA A 49 23.00 -11.81 -14.06
C ALA A 49 24.13 -11.70 -15.09
N GLN A 50 23.78 -11.62 -16.38
CA GLN A 50 24.73 -11.51 -17.48
C GLN A 50 25.45 -10.16 -17.47
N SER A 51 24.73 -9.05 -17.24
CA SER A 51 25.34 -7.71 -17.18
C SER A 51 26.35 -7.56 -16.05
N LEU A 52 26.14 -8.28 -14.94
CA LEU A 52 27.05 -8.29 -13.79
C LEU A 52 28.17 -9.34 -13.89
N GLY A 53 28.08 -10.26 -14.84
CA GLY A 53 29.04 -11.35 -14.99
C GLY A 53 28.95 -12.36 -13.84
N MET A 54 27.73 -12.67 -13.41
CA MET A 54 27.46 -13.63 -12.34
C MET A 54 26.41 -14.65 -12.76
N THR A 55 26.25 -15.72 -11.96
CA THR A 55 25.22 -16.72 -12.22
C THR A 55 23.85 -16.27 -11.71
N GLU A 56 22.75 -16.73 -12.32
CA GLU A 56 21.39 -16.50 -11.77
C GLU A 56 21.25 -17.04 -10.34
N LYS A 57 21.97 -18.13 -10.03
CA LYS A 57 22.00 -18.70 -8.69
C LYS A 57 22.58 -17.71 -7.67
N ASP A 58 23.72 -17.11 -7.98
CA ASP A 58 24.37 -16.13 -7.10
C ASP A 58 23.56 -14.82 -7.01
N LEU A 59 22.98 -14.38 -8.13
CA LEU A 59 22.07 -13.23 -8.17
C LEU A 59 20.87 -13.42 -7.23
N ASN A 60 20.19 -14.57 -7.34
CA ASN A 60 19.06 -14.92 -6.48
C ASN A 60 19.50 -15.11 -5.02
N LYS A 61 20.70 -15.67 -4.77
CA LYS A 61 21.26 -15.84 -3.43
C LYS A 61 21.48 -14.49 -2.73
N ALA A 62 22.07 -13.51 -3.42
CA ALA A 62 22.25 -12.15 -2.90
C ALA A 62 20.89 -11.48 -2.64
N THR A 63 19.95 -11.62 -3.58
CA THR A 63 18.61 -11.04 -3.47
C THR A 63 17.82 -11.61 -2.30
N TYR A 64 17.75 -12.94 -2.18
CA TYR A 64 16.99 -13.59 -1.12
C TYR A 64 17.61 -13.34 0.25
N THR A 65 18.93 -13.18 0.33
CA THR A 65 19.60 -12.68 1.54
C THR A 65 19.02 -11.34 2.00
N LEU A 66 18.83 -10.37 1.10
CA LEU A 66 18.23 -9.09 1.45
C LEU A 66 16.76 -9.25 1.88
N LEU A 67 15.99 -10.07 1.17
CA LEU A 67 14.57 -10.31 1.49
C LEU A 67 14.37 -10.98 2.85
N ASP A 68 15.16 -12.00 3.14
CA ASP A 68 15.12 -12.74 4.40
C ASP A 68 15.55 -11.82 5.56
N TYR A 69 16.55 -10.96 5.34
CA TYR A 69 16.98 -9.95 6.31
C TYR A 69 15.86 -8.95 6.64
N LEU A 70 15.17 -8.43 5.61
CA LEU A 70 14.02 -7.54 5.79
C LEU A 70 12.85 -8.21 6.54
N LYS A 71 12.74 -9.54 6.51
CA LYS A 71 11.71 -10.30 7.24
C LYS A 71 12.10 -10.71 8.65
N ASN A 72 13.29 -10.34 9.13
CA ASN A 72 13.88 -10.88 10.37
C ASN A 72 14.10 -12.41 10.31
N GLU A 73 14.27 -12.99 9.14
CA GLU A 73 14.61 -14.42 8.98
C GLU A 73 16.13 -14.64 9.09
N ARG A 74 16.91 -13.55 9.15
CA ARG A 74 18.35 -13.53 9.41
C ARG A 74 18.81 -12.20 10.01
N ASP A 75 20.00 -12.19 10.60
CA ASP A 75 20.53 -11.07 11.39
C ASP A 75 21.40 -10.09 10.61
N ASP A 76 21.98 -10.51 9.48
CA ASP A 76 22.86 -9.70 8.62
C ASP A 76 22.53 -9.93 7.13
N ILE A 77 23.22 -9.22 6.24
CA ILE A 77 23.14 -9.43 4.78
C ILE A 77 24.42 -10.06 4.19
N GLN A 78 25.31 -10.62 5.03
CA GLN A 78 26.59 -11.16 4.58
C GLN A 78 26.37 -12.43 3.76
N VAL A 79 26.92 -12.47 2.56
CA VAL A 79 26.75 -13.60 1.65
C VAL A 79 27.81 -13.59 0.56
N GLU A 80 28.63 -14.64 0.52
CA GLU A 80 29.60 -14.83 -0.56
C GLU A 80 28.89 -15.18 -1.89
N ILE A 81 29.28 -14.52 -2.96
CA ILE A 81 28.84 -14.78 -4.34
C ILE A 81 30.03 -14.85 -5.30
N SER A 82 29.84 -15.45 -6.47
CA SER A 82 30.82 -15.38 -7.55
C SER A 82 30.49 -14.23 -8.51
N LEU A 83 31.32 -13.19 -8.50
CA LEU A 83 31.20 -12.02 -9.37
C LEU A 83 32.39 -11.98 -10.32
N LYS A 84 32.13 -12.06 -11.64
CA LYS A 84 33.18 -12.07 -12.69
C LYS A 84 34.27 -13.12 -12.46
N GLY A 85 33.91 -14.28 -11.89
CA GLY A 85 34.82 -15.37 -11.59
C GLY A 85 35.58 -15.23 -10.26
N THR A 86 35.42 -14.14 -9.52
CA THR A 86 36.01 -13.94 -8.19
C THR A 86 34.96 -14.16 -7.10
N LYS A 87 35.33 -14.87 -6.03
CA LYS A 87 34.49 -14.99 -4.85
C LYS A 87 34.66 -13.76 -3.97
N THR A 88 33.55 -13.10 -3.64
CA THR A 88 33.54 -11.89 -2.81
C THR A 88 32.24 -11.81 -2.02
N GLU A 89 32.24 -11.01 -0.97
CA GLU A 89 31.02 -10.65 -0.25
C GLU A 89 30.13 -9.80 -1.16
N ALA A 90 28.83 -10.12 -1.19
CA ALA A 90 27.90 -9.44 -2.08
C ALA A 90 27.74 -7.95 -1.78
N PHE A 91 27.77 -7.57 -0.50
CA PHE A 91 27.43 -6.23 -0.04
C PHE A 91 28.51 -5.69 0.89
N ASN A 92 28.86 -4.42 0.71
CA ASN A 92 29.83 -3.73 1.56
C ASN A 92 29.18 -3.10 2.82
N GLU A 93 29.99 -2.50 3.69
CA GLU A 93 29.52 -1.92 4.97
C GLU A 93 28.50 -0.78 4.79
N LYS A 94 28.61 0.01 3.73
CA LYS A 94 27.68 1.11 3.44
C LYS A 94 26.32 0.54 3.04
N GLU A 95 26.31 -0.45 2.16
CA GLU A 95 25.10 -1.16 1.74
C GLU A 95 24.42 -1.88 2.92
N ALA A 96 25.21 -2.51 3.79
CA ALA A 96 24.72 -3.13 5.02
C ALA A 96 24.08 -2.09 5.96
N SER A 97 24.73 -0.95 6.14
CA SER A 97 24.20 0.16 6.96
C SER A 97 22.92 0.75 6.38
N HIS A 98 22.85 0.92 5.06
CA HIS A 98 21.63 1.34 4.38
C HIS A 98 20.49 0.34 4.59
N MET A 99 20.77 -0.97 4.51
CA MET A 99 19.74 -1.99 4.71
C MET A 99 19.21 -2.05 6.14
N VAL A 100 19.98 -1.64 7.15
CA VAL A 100 19.46 -1.43 8.52
C VAL A 100 18.34 -0.39 8.51
N ASP A 101 18.55 0.75 7.83
CA ASP A 101 17.53 1.79 7.70
C ASP A 101 16.30 1.30 6.94
N VAL A 102 16.49 0.57 5.84
CA VAL A 102 15.38 -0.01 5.04
C VAL A 102 14.58 -1.03 5.87
N ARG A 103 15.25 -1.90 6.63
CA ARG A 103 14.60 -2.86 7.54
C ARG A 103 13.78 -2.14 8.59
N ASN A 104 14.33 -1.12 9.23
CA ASN A 104 13.61 -0.31 10.22
C ASN A 104 12.38 0.38 9.62
N LEU A 105 12.50 0.96 8.43
CA LEU A 105 11.39 1.59 7.70
C LEU A 105 10.28 0.56 7.38
N TYR A 106 10.66 -0.61 6.89
CA TYR A 106 9.73 -1.68 6.59
C TYR A 106 8.98 -2.17 7.84
N HIS A 107 9.69 -2.43 8.94
CA HIS A 107 9.04 -2.83 10.20
C HIS A 107 8.18 -1.74 10.81
N PHE A 108 8.57 -0.47 10.69
CA PHE A 108 7.72 0.66 11.07
C PHE A 108 6.41 0.65 10.29
N ALA A 109 6.43 0.42 8.98
CA ALA A 109 5.21 0.28 8.18
C ALA A 109 4.34 -0.89 8.67
N LEU A 110 4.93 -2.03 9.03
CA LEU A 110 4.17 -3.16 9.59
C LEU A 110 3.53 -2.83 10.96
N ILE A 111 4.23 -2.10 11.83
CA ILE A 111 3.70 -1.61 13.10
C ILE A 111 2.55 -0.64 12.85
N LEU A 112 2.70 0.29 11.91
CA LEU A 112 1.65 1.21 11.50
C LEU A 112 0.40 0.47 10.99
N ARG A 113 0.58 -0.57 10.15
CA ARG A 113 -0.52 -1.43 9.70
C ARG A 113 -1.24 -2.09 10.87
N LYS A 114 -0.51 -2.64 11.84
CA LYS A 114 -1.11 -3.23 13.06
C LYS A 114 -1.90 -2.18 13.86
N GLY A 115 -1.34 -0.98 14.03
CA GLY A 115 -2.03 0.15 14.67
C GLY A 115 -3.33 0.53 13.95
N CYS A 116 -3.30 0.59 12.61
CA CYS A 116 -4.49 0.85 11.80
C CYS A 116 -5.55 -0.25 11.95
N ILE A 117 -5.16 -1.52 12.02
CA ILE A 117 -6.08 -2.64 12.28
C ILE A 117 -6.75 -2.47 13.63
N VAL A 118 -6.00 -2.19 14.69
CA VAL A 118 -6.56 -1.95 16.03
C VAL A 118 -7.52 -0.76 16.02
N ALA A 119 -7.12 0.37 15.41
CA ALA A 119 -7.96 1.56 15.32
C ALA A 119 -9.26 1.29 14.54
N LEU A 120 -9.18 0.52 13.45
CA LEU A 120 -10.35 0.08 12.68
C LEU A 120 -11.28 -0.77 13.54
N LEU A 121 -10.77 -1.79 14.21
CA LEU A 121 -11.57 -2.70 15.03
C LEU A 121 -12.26 -1.98 16.19
N VAL A 122 -11.52 -1.14 16.93
CA VAL A 122 -12.08 -0.35 18.05
C VAL A 122 -13.18 0.58 17.56
N SER A 123 -12.93 1.29 16.45
CA SER A 123 -13.92 2.20 15.86
C SER A 123 -15.15 1.46 15.37
N LEU A 124 -14.97 0.27 14.78
CA LEU A 124 -16.06 -0.56 14.29
C LEU A 124 -16.93 -1.07 15.44
N VAL A 125 -16.30 -1.59 16.50
CA VAL A 125 -16.99 -2.05 17.72
C VAL A 125 -17.79 -0.90 18.35
N TYR A 126 -17.17 0.29 18.47
CA TYR A 126 -17.86 1.48 18.95
C TYR A 126 -19.12 1.79 18.12
N LEU A 127 -19.01 1.82 16.79
CA LEU A 127 -20.13 2.13 15.91
C LEU A 127 -21.24 1.07 15.96
N ILE A 128 -20.91 -0.21 16.11
CA ILE A 128 -21.89 -1.29 16.26
C ILE A 128 -22.75 -1.09 17.53
N PHE A 129 -22.14 -0.65 18.63
CA PHE A 129 -22.88 -0.39 19.87
C PHE A 129 -23.73 0.88 19.79
N GLN A 130 -23.32 1.88 19.00
CA GLN A 130 -24.07 3.13 18.86
C GLN A 130 -25.23 3.04 17.86
N TYR A 131 -25.02 2.36 16.73
CA TYR A 131 -26.03 2.22 15.68
C TYR A 131 -26.80 0.92 15.85
N ARG A 132 -28.11 1.01 16.12
CA ARG A 132 -29.04 -0.14 16.09
C ARG A 132 -29.45 -0.57 14.66
N GLY A 133 -28.78 -0.04 13.64
CA GLY A 133 -29.03 -0.25 12.21
C GLY A 133 -28.42 0.86 11.35
N GLY A 134 -28.24 0.64 10.05
CA GLY A 134 -27.78 1.67 9.09
C GLY A 134 -26.28 2.02 9.12
N ILE A 135 -25.46 1.30 9.90
CA ILE A 135 -24.00 1.51 10.01
C ILE A 135 -23.31 1.51 8.63
N TYR A 136 -23.71 0.61 7.74
CA TYR A 136 -23.12 0.46 6.40
C TYR A 136 -23.30 1.71 5.53
N THR A 137 -24.40 2.46 5.68
CA THR A 137 -24.60 3.74 4.97
C THR A 137 -23.59 4.78 5.44
N HIS A 138 -23.38 4.90 6.75
CA HIS A 138 -22.40 5.83 7.30
C HIS A 138 -20.97 5.46 6.91
N LEU A 139 -20.61 4.17 6.97
CA LEU A 139 -19.30 3.69 6.56
C LEU A 139 -19.06 3.90 5.06
N SER A 140 -20.04 3.60 4.22
CA SER A 140 -19.92 3.78 2.77
C SER A 140 -19.75 5.25 2.39
N ILE A 141 -20.50 6.17 3.03
CA ILE A 141 -20.35 7.62 2.79
C ILE A 141 -18.98 8.11 3.26
N ALA A 142 -18.55 7.72 4.46
CA ALA A 142 -17.25 8.10 5.00
C ALA A 142 -16.11 7.57 4.11
N TYR A 143 -16.19 6.30 3.71
CA TYR A 143 -15.23 5.69 2.81
C TYR A 143 -15.17 6.40 1.46
N MET A 144 -16.31 6.66 0.80
CA MET A 144 -16.30 7.35 -0.49
C MET A 144 -15.66 8.74 -0.42
N LYS A 145 -15.95 9.52 0.64
CA LYS A 145 -15.33 10.84 0.84
C LYS A 145 -13.83 10.74 1.05
N THR A 146 -13.40 9.83 1.92
CA THR A 146 -11.99 9.53 2.15
C THR A 146 -11.31 9.06 0.85
N ALA A 147 -11.95 8.17 0.11
CA ALA A 147 -11.43 7.61 -1.12
C ALA A 147 -11.24 8.67 -2.21
N ILE A 148 -12.15 9.62 -2.36
CA ILE A 148 -11.95 10.72 -3.32
C ILE A 148 -10.69 11.54 -2.98
N LEU A 149 -10.50 11.86 -1.69
CA LEU A 149 -9.31 12.60 -1.24
C LEU A 149 -8.02 11.82 -1.51
N PHE A 150 -7.97 10.55 -1.10
CA PHE A 150 -6.80 9.71 -1.32
C PHE A 150 -6.57 9.41 -2.81
N PHE A 151 -7.62 9.29 -3.61
CA PHE A 151 -7.49 9.13 -5.05
C PHE A 151 -6.77 10.32 -5.67
N VAL A 152 -7.18 11.55 -5.36
CA VAL A 152 -6.50 12.75 -5.85
C VAL A 152 -5.03 12.76 -5.42
N PHE A 153 -4.75 12.48 -4.15
CA PHE A 153 -3.38 12.42 -3.64
C PHE A 153 -2.52 11.38 -4.37
N PHE A 154 -2.98 10.12 -4.44
CA PHE A 154 -2.23 9.05 -5.09
C PHE A 154 -2.15 9.20 -6.60
N ALA A 155 -3.15 9.80 -7.26
CA ALA A 155 -3.09 10.10 -8.68
C ALA A 155 -1.99 11.14 -8.98
N LEU A 156 -1.87 12.19 -8.16
CA LEU A 156 -0.80 13.19 -8.30
C LEU A 156 0.58 12.58 -8.06
N VAL A 157 0.75 11.81 -6.99
CA VAL A 157 2.02 11.14 -6.67
C VAL A 157 2.38 10.10 -7.75
N GLY A 158 1.40 9.31 -8.20
CA GLY A 158 1.59 8.29 -9.23
C GLY A 158 1.91 8.90 -10.61
N PHE A 159 1.27 10.01 -10.96
CA PHE A 159 1.60 10.76 -12.18
C PHE A 159 3.02 11.32 -12.12
N TRP A 160 3.43 11.88 -10.98
CA TRP A 160 4.80 12.36 -10.81
C TRP A 160 5.84 11.23 -10.92
N ALA A 161 5.61 10.10 -10.24
CA ALA A 161 6.46 8.91 -10.35
C ALA A 161 6.54 8.35 -11.79
N TYR A 162 5.47 8.50 -12.58
CA TYR A 162 5.45 8.11 -13.99
C TYR A 162 6.25 9.08 -14.87
N ALA A 163 6.13 10.39 -14.61
CA ALA A 163 6.74 11.43 -15.43
C ALA A 163 8.25 11.58 -15.17
N ASP A 164 8.68 11.43 -13.92
CA ASP A 164 10.09 11.53 -13.52
C ASP A 164 10.34 10.62 -12.31
N PHE A 165 10.69 9.37 -12.62
CA PHE A 165 10.89 8.35 -11.60
C PHE A 165 12.12 8.64 -10.73
N ASP A 166 13.20 9.18 -11.30
CA ASP A 166 14.43 9.45 -10.56
C ASP A 166 14.23 10.58 -9.54
N ALA A 167 13.50 11.64 -9.90
CA ALA A 167 13.12 12.70 -8.97
C ALA A 167 12.19 12.19 -7.86
N PHE A 168 11.20 11.38 -8.21
CA PHE A 168 10.31 10.72 -7.24
C PHE A 168 11.10 9.83 -6.27
N TRP A 169 11.98 8.98 -6.80
CA TRP A 169 12.78 8.04 -6.00
C TRP A 169 13.74 8.77 -5.07
N THR A 170 14.38 9.82 -5.56
CA THR A 170 15.25 10.69 -4.75
C THR A 170 14.48 11.39 -3.64
N ALA A 171 13.28 11.92 -3.93
CA ALA A 171 12.45 12.58 -2.92
C ALA A 171 11.95 11.60 -1.86
N PHE A 172 11.59 10.38 -2.26
CA PHE A 172 11.26 9.31 -1.32
C PHE A 172 12.42 9.04 -0.35
N HIS A 173 13.64 8.89 -0.85
CA HIS A 173 14.82 8.65 0.00
C HIS A 173 15.10 9.80 0.97
N ARG A 174 14.97 11.05 0.51
CA ARG A 174 15.14 12.24 1.39
C ARG A 174 14.05 12.34 2.46
N LEU A 175 12.86 11.81 2.20
CA LEU A 175 11.78 11.75 3.19
C LEU A 175 12.01 10.61 4.19
N ALA A 176 12.46 9.45 3.70
CA ALA A 176 12.63 8.23 4.48
C ALA A 176 13.90 8.25 5.36
N PHE A 177 14.99 8.84 4.86
CA PHE A 177 16.32 8.75 5.47
C PHE A 177 16.91 10.14 5.75
N ARG A 178 17.71 10.23 6.82
CA ARG A 178 18.35 11.48 7.29
C ARG A 178 19.87 11.51 7.02
N ASN A 179 20.37 10.51 6.31
CA ASN A 179 21.78 10.30 5.98
C ASN A 179 21.92 10.06 4.46
N ASP A 180 23.14 9.87 3.99
CA ASP A 180 23.47 9.65 2.57
C ASP A 180 23.84 8.19 2.25
N LEU A 181 23.55 7.23 3.16
CA LEU A 181 23.90 5.81 2.95
C LEU A 181 23.19 5.20 1.73
N TRP A 182 22.04 5.75 1.34
CA TRP A 182 21.27 5.34 0.17
C TRP A 182 21.82 5.85 -1.17
N LEU A 183 22.76 6.82 -1.17
CA LEU A 183 23.41 7.31 -2.38
C LEU A 183 24.51 6.33 -2.81
N LEU A 184 24.11 5.23 -3.43
CA LEU A 184 25.00 4.14 -3.83
C LEU A 184 25.75 4.45 -5.14
N ASP A 185 27.03 4.04 -5.22
CA ASP A 185 27.88 4.18 -6.40
C ASP A 185 27.87 2.85 -7.20
N PRO A 186 27.39 2.83 -8.45
CA PRO A 186 27.34 1.61 -9.27
C PRO A 186 28.70 0.94 -9.51
N SER A 187 29.82 1.63 -9.31
CA SER A 187 31.16 1.06 -9.46
C SER A 187 31.64 0.28 -8.23
N THR A 188 31.09 0.55 -7.04
CA THR A 188 31.51 -0.07 -5.77
C THR A 188 30.40 -0.80 -5.02
N ASP A 189 29.15 -0.42 -5.25
CA ASP A 189 27.99 -0.87 -4.50
C ASP A 189 27.17 -1.82 -5.40
N LEU A 190 27.12 -3.10 -5.06
CA LEU A 190 26.45 -4.11 -5.91
C LEU A 190 24.93 -3.91 -5.96
N MET A 191 24.33 -3.47 -4.87
CA MET A 191 22.88 -3.38 -4.65
C MET A 191 22.17 -2.49 -5.66
N ILE A 192 22.75 -1.34 -6.03
CA ILE A 192 22.17 -0.47 -7.06
C ILE A 192 22.20 -1.12 -8.45
N ASN A 193 23.14 -2.04 -8.67
CA ASN A 193 23.21 -2.83 -9.90
C ASN A 193 22.25 -4.02 -9.90
N LEU A 194 21.91 -4.58 -8.72
CA LEU A 194 20.86 -5.60 -8.59
C LEU A 194 19.47 -5.02 -8.88
N PHE A 195 19.23 -3.80 -8.42
CA PHE A 195 17.92 -3.14 -8.51
C PHE A 195 18.04 -1.81 -9.29
N PRO A 196 18.25 -1.86 -10.61
CA PRO A 196 18.32 -0.65 -11.42
C PRO A 196 16.98 0.11 -11.40
N SER A 197 17.00 1.38 -11.85
CA SER A 197 15.82 2.26 -11.84
C SER A 197 14.59 1.59 -12.48
N ASP A 198 14.75 0.92 -13.62
CA ASP A 198 13.70 0.15 -14.30
C ASP A 198 13.06 -0.95 -13.44
N PHE A 199 13.85 -1.62 -12.59
CA PHE A 199 13.36 -2.64 -11.66
C PHE A 199 12.43 -2.00 -10.63
N PHE A 200 12.88 -0.93 -9.97
CA PHE A 200 12.09 -0.24 -8.95
C PHE A 200 10.87 0.45 -9.54
N PHE A 201 10.96 1.01 -10.74
CA PHE A 201 9.81 1.55 -11.47
C PHE A 201 8.72 0.50 -11.58
N LYS A 202 9.04 -0.68 -12.14
CA LYS A 202 8.06 -1.75 -12.31
C LYS A 202 7.52 -2.27 -10.97
N LEU A 203 8.36 -2.37 -9.93
CA LEU A 203 7.92 -2.78 -8.59
C LEU A 203 6.94 -1.78 -7.98
N VAL A 204 7.25 -0.48 -8.04
CA VAL A 204 6.39 0.60 -7.53
C VAL A 204 5.05 0.61 -8.27
N PHE A 205 5.05 0.52 -9.60
CA PHE A 205 3.80 0.48 -10.37
C PHE A 205 2.99 -0.80 -10.14
N LYS A 206 3.64 -1.93 -9.86
CA LYS A 206 2.96 -3.16 -9.43
C LYS A 206 2.27 -2.97 -8.07
N ILE A 207 2.95 -2.37 -7.09
CA ILE A 207 2.37 -2.03 -5.78
C ILE A 207 1.17 -1.10 -5.94
N ILE A 208 1.32 -0.04 -6.75
CA ILE A 208 0.24 0.92 -7.03
C ILE A 208 -0.95 0.20 -7.67
N THR A 209 -0.72 -0.71 -8.62
CA THR A 209 -1.79 -1.45 -9.31
C THR A 209 -2.57 -2.34 -8.35
N TRP A 210 -1.88 -3.12 -7.50
CA TRP A 210 -2.52 -3.97 -6.49
C TRP A 210 -3.31 -3.16 -5.46
N PHE A 211 -2.74 -2.05 -5.00
CA PHE A 211 -3.41 -1.13 -4.10
C PHE A 211 -4.66 -0.51 -4.75
N ALA A 212 -4.51 0.00 -5.98
CA ALA A 212 -5.59 0.63 -6.74
C ALA A 212 -6.74 -0.35 -7.02
N ALA A 213 -6.43 -1.62 -7.31
CA ALA A 213 -7.45 -2.65 -7.51
C ALA A 213 -8.30 -2.88 -6.24
N GLY A 214 -7.67 -3.06 -5.08
CA GLY A 214 -8.38 -3.22 -3.81
C GLY A 214 -9.18 -1.97 -3.41
N PHE A 215 -8.55 -0.80 -3.58
CA PHE A 215 -9.15 0.49 -3.31
C PHE A 215 -10.37 0.79 -4.20
N ALA A 216 -10.25 0.59 -5.52
CA ALA A 216 -11.36 0.75 -6.46
C ALA A 216 -12.47 -0.27 -6.22
N GLY A 217 -12.13 -1.51 -5.86
CA GLY A 217 -13.10 -2.54 -5.49
C GLY A 217 -13.97 -2.11 -4.29
N LEU A 218 -13.35 -1.63 -3.22
CA LEU A 218 -14.09 -1.16 -2.03
C LEU A 218 -14.91 0.11 -2.34
N PHE A 219 -14.42 0.97 -3.23
CA PHE A 219 -15.19 2.12 -3.72
C PHE A 219 -16.43 1.70 -4.50
N ALA A 220 -16.28 0.75 -5.43
CA ALA A 220 -17.39 0.23 -6.21
C ALA A 220 -18.45 -0.43 -5.32
N VAL A 221 -18.04 -1.26 -4.35
CA VAL A 221 -18.96 -1.89 -3.38
C VAL A 221 -19.72 -0.83 -2.59
N SER A 222 -19.01 0.17 -2.06
CA SER A 222 -19.61 1.27 -1.29
C SER A 222 -20.61 2.09 -2.14
N TYR A 223 -20.25 2.38 -3.39
CA TYR A 223 -21.09 3.10 -4.33
C TYR A 223 -22.36 2.33 -4.70
N VAL A 224 -22.24 1.05 -5.07
CA VAL A 224 -23.38 0.19 -5.42
C VAL A 224 -24.33 0.05 -4.23
N TYR A 225 -23.79 -0.15 -3.02
CA TYR A 225 -24.58 -0.21 -1.80
C TYR A 225 -25.39 1.08 -1.59
N LEU A 226 -24.74 2.25 -1.65
CA LEU A 226 -25.42 3.54 -1.45
C LEU A 226 -26.45 3.83 -2.54
N ARG A 227 -26.15 3.49 -3.80
CA ARG A 227 -27.08 3.63 -4.92
C ARG A 227 -28.34 2.79 -4.68
N HIS A 228 -28.18 1.55 -4.22
CA HIS A 228 -29.30 0.68 -3.90
C HIS A 228 -30.15 1.23 -2.74
N GLN A 229 -29.52 1.71 -1.67
CA GLN A 229 -30.23 2.35 -0.55
C GLN A 229 -31.01 3.60 -1.01
N LEU A 230 -30.41 4.43 -1.85
CA LEU A 230 -31.08 5.63 -2.39
C LEU A 230 -32.30 5.27 -3.24
N HIS A 231 -32.20 4.26 -4.11
CA HIS A 231 -33.34 3.77 -4.88
C HIS A 231 -34.47 3.23 -4.00
N LYS A 232 -34.12 2.51 -2.92
CA LYS A 232 -35.10 2.00 -1.96
C LYS A 232 -35.86 3.14 -1.29
N VAL A 233 -35.16 4.14 -0.77
CA VAL A 233 -35.76 5.33 -0.13
C VAL A 233 -36.62 6.12 -1.13
N HIS A 234 -36.14 6.32 -2.36
CA HIS A 234 -36.91 7.01 -3.38
C HIS A 234 -38.23 6.28 -3.70
N LYS A 235 -38.21 4.95 -3.81
CA LYS A 235 -39.41 4.15 -4.06
C LYS A 235 -40.39 4.21 -2.88
N GLU A 236 -39.90 4.19 -1.64
CA GLU A 236 -40.73 4.33 -0.43
C GLU A 236 -41.40 5.71 -0.36
N LEU A 237 -40.70 6.77 -0.77
CA LEU A 237 -41.27 8.13 -0.83
C LEU A 237 -42.35 8.24 -1.92
N MET A 238 -42.04 7.81 -3.15
CA MET A 238 -42.97 7.91 -4.28
C MET A 238 -44.18 6.95 -4.16
N GLY A 239 -44.02 5.81 -3.48
CA GLY A 239 -45.12 4.87 -3.22
C GLY A 239 -46.06 5.28 -2.09
N ASN A 240 -45.66 6.22 -1.23
CA ASN A 240 -46.51 6.78 -0.17
C ASN A 240 -47.35 7.99 -0.65
N ASP A 241 -47.05 8.55 -1.82
CA ASP A 241 -47.82 9.66 -2.42
C ASP A 241 -49.05 9.18 -3.23
N GLU A 242 -49.22 7.87 -3.43
CA GLU A 242 -50.41 7.26 -4.05
C GLU A 242 -51.39 6.71 -3.00
N LEU A 243 -52.16 7.59 -2.31
CA LEU A 243 -53.53 7.42 -1.74
C LEU A 243 -53.83 8.59 -0.78
N PRO A 244 -55.02 9.25 -0.81
CA PRO A 244 -56.33 8.64 -1.09
C PRO A 244 -57.13 9.35 -2.21
N GLN A 245 -57.64 8.60 -3.20
CA GLN A 245 -58.83 9.06 -3.91
C GLN A 245 -60.05 8.72 -3.06
N SER A 246 -60.64 9.78 -2.52
CA SER A 246 -61.99 9.92 -2.00
C SER A 246 -62.97 8.79 -2.33
N ASP A 247 -63.35 8.02 -1.31
CA ASP A 247 -64.69 7.48 -1.24
C ASP A 247 -65.61 8.62 -0.74
N THR A 248 -66.14 9.39 -1.68
CA THR A 248 -67.23 10.33 -1.41
C THR A 248 -68.50 9.82 -2.11
N GLY A 249 -69.40 9.28 -1.29
CA GLY A 249 -70.82 9.57 -1.38
C GLY A 249 -71.67 8.63 -2.23
N LYS A 250 -72.34 7.70 -1.55
CA LYS A 250 -73.78 7.45 -1.79
C LYS A 250 -74.60 8.39 -0.90
#